data_AF-A0A7J4SRE7-F1
#
_entry.id   AF-A0A7J4SRE7-F1
#
_cell.length_a   1.000
_cell.length_b   1.000
_cell.length_c   1.000
_cell.angle_alpha   90.00
_cell.angle_beta   90.00
_cell.angle_gamma   90.00
#
_symmetry.space_group_name_H-M   'P 1'
#
loop_
_entity.id
_entity.type
_entity.pdbx_description
1 polymer ?
#
loop_
_entity_poly.entity_id
_entity_poly.type
_entity_poly.pdbx_seq_one_letter_code
_entity_poly.pdbx_strand_id
1 'polypeptide(L)'
;EWSKNLAKEAIELKDSNFDFIREGMSFIKSHQSFVNSNDKGAVIQTWSAITTGSKKRRGKVQTWSAEETALIRNGANERAILESRSQFIAATLGIETIEVYEAGTGEDAGGKAKFAQPLEPGIAFL
;
A
#
# COMPACT_ATOMS: atom_id res chain seq x y z
N GLU A 1 0.14 8.87 0.02
CA GLU A 1 -0.43 9.10 -1.33
C GLU A 1 0.29 8.34 -2.46
N TRP A 2 1.58 8.58 -2.72
CA TRP A 2 2.31 7.97 -3.85
C TRP A 2 2.28 6.43 -3.90
N SER A 3 2.26 5.75 -2.76
CA SER A 3 2.17 4.29 -2.66
C SER A 3 0.86 3.73 -3.24
N LYS A 4 -0.26 4.44 -3.03
CA LYS A 4 -1.57 4.07 -3.62
C LYS A 4 -1.55 4.22 -5.15
N ASN A 5 -0.91 5.27 -5.66
CA ASN A 5 -0.79 5.49 -7.10
C ASN A 5 0.09 4.41 -7.75
N LEU A 6 1.23 4.06 -7.15
CA LEU A 6 2.06 2.96 -7.63
C LEU A 6 1.32 1.61 -7.64
N ALA A 7 0.44 1.36 -6.66
CA ALA A 7 -0.38 0.15 -6.66
C ALA A 7 -1.38 0.11 -7.82
N LYS A 8 -2.02 1.25 -8.14
CA LYS A 8 -2.91 1.37 -9.30
C LYS A 8 -2.16 1.16 -10.61
N GLU A 9 -1.04 1.86 -10.81
CA GLU A 9 -0.23 1.73 -12.01
C GLU A 9 0.34 0.31 -12.18
N ALA A 10 0.74 -0.34 -11.08
CA ALA A 10 1.20 -1.73 -11.13
C ALA A 10 0.11 -2.68 -11.65
N ILE A 11 -1.16 -2.46 -11.28
CA ILE A 11 -2.29 -3.23 -11.81
C ILE A 11 -2.42 -3.00 -13.33
N GLU A 12 -2.40 -1.75 -13.77
CA GLU A 12 -2.52 -1.39 -15.20
C GLU A 12 -1.37 -1.97 -16.05
N LEU A 13 -0.14 -1.91 -15.52
CA LEU A 13 1.04 -2.49 -16.15
C LEU A 13 0.94 -4.02 -16.22
N LYS A 14 0.43 -4.67 -15.17
CA LYS A 14 0.19 -6.12 -15.18
C LYS A 14 -0.84 -6.48 -16.25
N ASP A 15 -1.93 -5.74 -16.35
CA ASP A 15 -2.97 -5.97 -17.37
C ASP A 15 -2.41 -5.79 -18.80
N SER A 16 -1.38 -4.95 -18.94
CA SER A 16 -0.66 -4.72 -20.20
C SER A 16 0.50 -5.71 -20.44
N ASN A 17 0.62 -6.77 -19.63
CA ASN A 17 1.70 -7.77 -19.68
C ASN A 17 3.12 -7.18 -19.55
N PHE A 18 3.28 -6.12 -18.75
CA PHE A 18 4.58 -5.49 -18.50
C PHE A 18 5.56 -6.41 -17.76
N ASP A 19 6.84 -6.40 -18.17
CA ASP A 19 7.89 -7.20 -17.53
C ASP A 19 8.49 -6.46 -16.32
N PHE A 20 7.92 -6.72 -15.13
CA PHE A 20 8.40 -6.14 -13.89
C PHE A 20 9.84 -6.54 -13.50
N ILE A 21 10.35 -7.66 -14.01
CA ILE A 21 11.70 -8.14 -13.69
C ILE A 21 12.74 -7.39 -14.51
N ARG A 22 12.49 -7.20 -15.81
CA ARG A 22 13.44 -6.56 -16.73
C ARG A 22 13.30 -5.04 -16.76
N GLU A 23 12.06 -4.56 -16.78
CA GLU A 23 11.76 -3.14 -17.04
C GLU A 23 11.37 -2.37 -15.78
N GLY A 24 10.91 -3.07 -14.73
CA GLY A 24 10.36 -2.46 -13.52
C GLY A 24 11.31 -1.52 -12.78
N MET A 25 12.61 -1.79 -12.77
CA MET A 25 13.61 -0.90 -12.14
C MET A 25 13.85 0.37 -12.96
N SER A 26 13.81 0.27 -14.29
CA SER A 26 13.95 1.43 -15.17
C SER A 26 12.72 2.34 -15.05
N PHE A 27 11.54 1.73 -15.07
CA PHE A 27 10.26 2.41 -14.89
C PHE A 27 10.21 3.22 -13.59
N ILE A 28 10.50 2.59 -12.44
CA ILE A 28 10.37 3.30 -11.16
C ILE A 28 11.38 4.44 -11.03
N LYS A 29 12.58 4.32 -11.61
CA LYS A 29 13.62 5.37 -11.54
C LYS A 29 13.26 6.61 -12.35
N SER A 30 12.48 6.48 -13.42
CA SER A 30 11.96 7.60 -14.20
C SER A 30 10.60 8.11 -13.69
N HIS A 31 9.94 7.38 -12.79
CA HIS A 31 8.64 7.72 -12.27
C HIS A 31 8.66 8.96 -11.34
N GLN A 32 7.61 9.79 -11.40
CA GLN A 32 7.51 11.02 -10.61
C GLN A 32 7.59 10.77 -9.10
N SER A 33 6.99 9.68 -8.61
CA SER A 33 7.07 9.28 -7.20
C SER A 33 8.51 9.04 -6.74
N PHE A 34 9.42 8.62 -7.62
CA PHE A 34 10.83 8.44 -7.30
C PHE A 34 11.63 9.74 -7.43
N VAL A 35 11.38 10.51 -8.48
CA VAL A 35 12.08 11.79 -8.74
C VAL A 35 11.81 12.80 -7.63
N ASN A 36 10.56 12.90 -7.18
CA ASN A 36 10.11 13.91 -6.22
C ASN A 36 10.22 13.45 -4.75
N SER A 37 10.58 12.19 -4.48
CA SER A 37 10.65 11.67 -3.11
C SER A 37 11.97 12.00 -2.44
N ASN A 38 11.89 12.44 -1.18
CA ASN A 38 13.03 12.58 -0.28
C ASN A 38 13.58 11.21 0.18
N ASP A 39 12.74 10.17 0.15
CA ASP A 39 13.13 8.80 0.46
C ASP A 39 12.94 7.89 -0.75
N LYS A 40 13.98 7.87 -1.59
CA LYS A 40 14.05 7.03 -2.80
C LYS A 40 14.11 5.54 -2.47
N GLY A 41 14.66 5.18 -1.31
CA GLY A 41 14.77 3.80 -0.84
C GLY A 41 13.41 3.21 -0.54
N ALA A 42 12.57 3.96 0.19
CA ALA A 42 11.19 3.58 0.46
C ALA A 42 10.38 3.38 -0.82
N VAL A 43 10.53 4.27 -1.81
CA VAL A 43 9.84 4.13 -3.11
C VAL A 43 10.22 2.84 -3.84
N ILE A 44 11.51 2.53 -3.94
CA ILE A 44 11.98 1.29 -4.57
C ILE A 44 11.50 0.06 -3.79
N GLN A 45 11.55 0.11 -2.46
CA GLN A 45 11.13 -1.00 -1.62
C GLN A 45 9.64 -1.28 -1.76
N THR A 46 8.80 -0.23 -1.73
CA THR A 46 7.36 -0.35 -1.94
C THR A 46 7.04 -0.85 -3.34
N TRP A 47 7.68 -0.29 -4.38
CA TRP A 47 7.50 -0.75 -5.75
C TRP A 47 7.85 -2.24 -5.91
N SER A 48 8.98 -2.66 -5.33
CA SER A 48 9.40 -4.06 -5.37
C SER A 48 8.40 -4.94 -4.64
N ALA A 49 7.94 -4.55 -3.45
CA ALA A 49 6.94 -5.31 -2.69
C ALA A 49 5.61 -5.48 -3.46
N ILE A 50 5.19 -4.44 -4.20
CA ILE A 50 3.97 -4.48 -5.02
C ILE A 50 4.14 -5.38 -6.25
N THR A 51 5.27 -5.29 -6.94
CA THR A 51 5.44 -5.87 -8.29
C THR A 51 6.07 -7.26 -8.29
N THR A 52 7.32 -7.35 -7.85
CA THR A 52 8.13 -8.58 -7.92
C THR A 52 8.13 -9.35 -6.60
N GLY A 53 7.93 -8.65 -5.49
CA GLY A 53 7.95 -9.16 -4.13
C GLY A 53 9.37 -9.31 -3.58
N SER A 54 9.57 -10.34 -2.77
CA SER A 54 10.85 -10.71 -2.16
C SER A 54 11.09 -12.20 -2.36
N LYS A 55 12.28 -12.69 -1.99
CA LYS A 55 12.61 -14.12 -2.07
C LYS A 55 11.60 -15.03 -1.37
N LYS A 56 10.92 -14.55 -0.33
CA LYS A 56 9.94 -15.33 0.47
C LYS A 56 8.47 -15.02 0.16
N ARG A 57 8.18 -13.96 -0.61
CA ARG A 57 6.80 -13.48 -0.85
C ARG A 57 6.66 -12.97 -2.29
N ARG A 58 5.63 -13.40 -2.99
CA ARG A 58 5.28 -12.86 -4.31
C ARG A 58 4.88 -11.39 -4.21
N GLY A 59 5.07 -10.65 -5.30
CA GLY A 59 4.60 -9.27 -5.41
C GLY A 59 3.08 -9.21 -5.30
N LYS A 60 2.59 -8.18 -4.61
CA LYS A 60 1.15 -8.01 -4.32
C LYS A 60 0.26 -8.03 -5.55
N VAL A 61 0.71 -7.43 -6.65
CA VAL A 61 -0.04 -7.39 -7.91
C VAL A 61 -0.33 -8.80 -8.46
N GLN A 62 0.46 -9.81 -8.08
CA GLN A 62 0.25 -11.21 -8.46
C GLN A 62 -0.69 -11.96 -7.50
N THR A 63 -0.91 -11.44 -6.30
CA THR A 63 -1.66 -12.11 -5.23
C THR A 63 -2.99 -11.45 -4.91
N TRP A 64 -3.21 -10.20 -5.31
CA TRP A 64 -4.48 -9.52 -5.08
C TRP A 64 -5.63 -10.26 -5.77
N SER A 65 -6.73 -10.41 -5.03
CA SER A 65 -8.00 -10.91 -5.57
C SER A 65 -8.62 -9.91 -6.55
N ALA A 66 -9.68 -10.32 -7.24
CA ALA A 66 -10.42 -9.44 -8.13
C ALA A 66 -11.04 -8.24 -7.38
N GLU A 67 -11.54 -8.49 -6.16
CA GLU A 67 -12.13 -7.50 -5.27
C GLU A 67 -11.08 -6.52 -4.75
N GLU A 68 -9.93 -7.02 -4.31
CA GLU A 68 -8.81 -6.19 -3.86
C GLU A 68 -8.28 -5.30 -5.00
N THR A 69 -8.13 -5.88 -6.19
CA THR A 69 -7.75 -5.15 -7.41
C THR A 69 -8.77 -4.05 -7.73
N ALA A 70 -10.08 -4.34 -7.61
CA ALA A 70 -11.13 -3.36 -7.82
C ALA A 70 -11.10 -2.23 -6.80
N LEU A 71 -10.86 -2.52 -5.51
CA LEU A 71 -10.74 -1.50 -4.46
C LEU A 71 -9.57 -0.54 -4.74
N ILE A 72 -8.41 -1.08 -5.12
CA ILE A 72 -7.22 -0.29 -5.44
C ILE A 72 -7.48 0.55 -6.69
N ARG A 73 -7.97 -0.06 -7.78
CA ARG A 73 -8.25 0.61 -9.05
C ARG A 73 -9.24 1.77 -8.87
N ASN A 74 -10.31 1.54 -8.11
CA ASN A 74 -11.33 2.55 -7.82
C ASN A 74 -10.86 3.63 -6.85
N GLY A 75 -9.68 3.49 -6.24
CA GLY A 75 -9.16 4.46 -5.28
C GLY A 75 -9.99 4.55 -4.02
N ALA A 76 -10.45 3.41 -3.50
CA ALA A 76 -11.25 3.35 -2.29
C ALA A 76 -10.58 4.12 -1.14
N ASN A 77 -11.36 4.92 -0.41
CA ASN A 77 -10.87 5.64 0.75
C ASN A 77 -10.82 4.68 1.97
N GLU A 78 -9.73 3.92 2.08
CA GLU A 78 -9.48 2.95 3.15
C GLU A 78 -9.70 3.54 4.54
N ARG A 79 -9.21 4.77 4.77
CA ARG A 79 -9.38 5.47 6.04
C ARG A 79 -10.86 5.64 6.39
N ALA A 80 -11.64 6.23 5.48
CA ALA A 80 -13.09 6.43 5.71
C ALA A 80 -13.85 5.10 5.90
N ILE A 81 -13.46 4.06 5.17
CA ILE A 81 -14.04 2.71 5.28
C ILE A 81 -13.78 2.12 6.68
N LEU A 82 -12.57 2.28 7.22
CA LEU A 82 -12.19 1.79 8.55
C LEU A 82 -12.80 2.65 9.66
N GLU A 83 -12.74 3.98 9.54
CA GLU A 83 -13.32 4.91 10.52
C GLU A 83 -14.83 4.67 10.69
N SER A 84 -15.57 4.52 9.58
CA SER A 84 -17.02 4.23 9.62
C SER A 84 -17.39 2.90 10.26
N ARG A 85 -16.43 1.97 10.42
CA ARG A 85 -16.62 0.65 11.03
C ARG A 85 -15.86 0.47 12.35
N SER A 86 -15.19 1.51 12.82
CA SER A 86 -14.31 1.48 14.00
C SER A 86 -15.03 0.93 15.22
N GLN A 87 -16.24 1.40 15.53
CA GLN A 87 -17.03 0.94 16.66
C GLN A 87 -17.37 -0.57 16.59
N PHE A 88 -17.72 -1.07 15.41
CA PHE A 88 -18.00 -2.49 15.20
C PHE A 88 -16.75 -3.34 15.41
N ILE A 89 -15.61 -2.91 14.85
CA ILE A 89 -14.33 -3.62 15.00
C ILE A 89 -13.90 -3.59 16.48
N ALA A 90 -14.03 -2.45 17.16
CA ALA A 90 -13.67 -2.29 18.56
C ALA A 90 -14.45 -3.24 19.47
N ALA A 91 -15.79 -3.24 19.30
CA ALA A 91 -16.67 -4.14 20.03
C ALA A 91 -16.37 -5.62 19.76
N THR A 92 -16.08 -5.98 18.50
CA THR A 92 -15.80 -7.37 18.11
C THR A 92 -14.45 -7.86 18.67
N LEU A 93 -13.44 -7.00 18.70
CA LEU A 93 -12.11 -7.33 19.22
C LEU A 93 -11.98 -7.15 20.73
N GLY A 94 -12.99 -6.59 21.41
CA GLY A 94 -12.96 -6.32 22.84
C GLY A 94 -11.98 -5.23 23.23
N ILE A 95 -11.76 -4.25 22.35
CA ILE A 95 -10.89 -3.09 22.59
C ILE A 95 -11.71 -1.82 22.78
N GLU A 96 -11.18 -0.88 23.55
CA GLU A 96 -11.92 0.32 23.97
C GLU A 96 -12.12 1.30 22.80
N THR A 97 -11.06 1.60 22.06
CA THR A 97 -11.06 2.57 20.96
C THR A 97 -10.22 2.09 19.80
N ILE A 98 -10.54 2.59 18.60
CA ILE A 98 -9.73 2.42 17.39
C ILE A 98 -9.57 3.79 16.75
N GLU A 99 -8.33 4.14 16.49
CA GLU A 99 -7.97 5.35 15.76
C GLU A 99 -7.31 4.96 14.44
N VAL A 100 -7.70 5.65 13.36
CA VAL A 100 -7.24 5.35 12.01
C VAL A 100 -6.47 6.55 11.46
N TYR A 101 -5.21 6.32 11.17
CA TYR A 101 -4.30 7.34 10.65
C TYR A 101 -3.89 7.01 9.21
N GLU A 102 -3.77 8.02 8.36
CA GLU A 102 -3.21 7.83 7.04
C GLU A 102 -1.67 7.84 7.12
N ALA A 103 -1.05 6.73 6.69
CA ALA A 103 0.39 6.57 6.72
C ALA A 103 1.12 7.66 5.92
N GLY A 104 2.10 8.29 6.56
CA GLY A 104 2.84 9.42 5.98
C GLY A 104 2.21 10.80 6.22
N THR A 105 1.09 10.86 6.94
CA THR A 105 0.51 12.11 7.43
C THR A 105 0.45 12.10 8.96
N GLY A 106 0.74 13.24 9.59
CA GLY A 106 0.70 13.35 11.05
C GLY A 106 1.76 12.50 11.77
N GLU A 107 1.42 12.07 12.98
CA GLU A 107 2.31 11.27 13.85
C GLU A 107 2.27 9.79 13.46
N ASP A 108 3.44 9.15 13.40
CA ASP A 108 3.55 7.70 13.22
C ASP A 108 3.30 6.98 14.55
N ALA A 109 2.04 6.93 14.97
CA ALA A 109 1.60 6.27 16.19
C ALA A 109 2.06 4.80 16.20
N GLY A 110 3.01 4.48 17.09
CA GLY A 110 3.59 3.13 17.22
C GLY A 110 4.65 2.76 16.16
N GLY A 111 5.10 3.70 15.33
CA GLY A 111 6.21 3.48 14.38
C GLY A 111 5.88 2.49 13.25
N LYS A 112 4.61 2.40 12.86
CA LYS A 112 4.07 1.39 11.93
C LYS A 112 3.83 1.91 10.51
N ALA A 113 3.89 3.22 10.27
CA ALA A 113 3.62 3.82 8.96
C ALA A 113 4.54 3.24 7.87
N LYS A 114 5.81 2.96 8.19
CA LYS A 114 6.77 2.37 7.24
C LYS A 114 6.45 0.93 6.79
N PHE A 115 5.58 0.24 7.53
CA PHE A 115 5.14 -1.11 7.21
C PHE A 115 3.77 -1.15 6.53
N ALA A 116 3.06 -0.01 6.48
CA ALA A 116 1.76 0.07 5.85
C ALA A 116 1.89 0.00 4.32
N GLN A 117 1.01 -0.79 3.71
CA GLN A 117 0.85 -0.88 2.26
C GLN A 117 -0.64 -0.75 1.92
N PRO A 118 -1.01 -0.43 0.65
CA PRO A 118 -2.41 -0.45 0.23
C PRO A 118 -3.05 -1.80 0.57
N LEU A 119 -4.24 -1.76 1.19
CA LEU A 119 -4.96 -2.89 1.77
C LEU A 119 -4.26 -3.66 2.91
N GLU A 120 -3.11 -3.20 3.39
CA GLU A 120 -2.38 -3.77 4.53
C GLU A 120 -1.99 -2.66 5.53
N PRO A 121 -2.89 -2.24 6.41
CA PRO A 121 -2.59 -1.22 7.40
C PRO A 121 -1.57 -1.71 8.42
N GLY A 122 -0.71 -0.79 8.88
CA GLY A 122 0.13 -1.02 10.06
C GLY A 122 -0.72 -0.93 11.32
N ILE A 123 -0.68 -1.96 12.17
CA ILE A 123 -1.46 -2.01 13.42
C ILE A 123 -0.51 -1.87 14.62
N ALA A 124 -0.87 -1.01 15.56
CA ALA A 124 -0.21 -0.87 16.86
C ALA A 124 -1.25 -0.95 17.97
N PHE A 125 -0.90 -1.64 19.06
CA PHE A 125 -1.63 -1.59 20.33
C PHE A 125 -0.79 -0.72 21.27
N LEU A 126 -1.43 0.28 21.86
CA LEU A 126 -0.82 1.24 22.77
C LEU A 126 -1.30 0.98 24.20
#